data_AF-A0A0F9ARQ1-F1
#
_entry.id   AF-A0A0F9ARQ1-F1
#
_cell.length_a   1.000
_cell.length_b   1.000
_cell.length_c   1.000
_cell.angle_alpha   90.00
_cell.angle_beta   90.00
_cell.angle_gamma   90.00
#
_symmetry.space_group_name_H-M   'P 1'
#
loop_
_entity.id
_entity.type
_entity.pdbx_description
1 polymer ?
#
loop_
_entity_poly.entity_id
_entity_poly.type
_entity_poly.pdbx_seq_one_letter_code
_entity_poly.pdbx_strand_id
1 'polypeptide(L)' 'GLNTRARDVLAGDVIHMKHAKHLVHVGLMLDTRHFIHVAVGQDSVIERIDNSVWRSRIQGLYRWTKR' A
#
# COMPACT_ATOMS: atom_id res chain seq x y z
N GLY A 1 -6.84 -5.44 13.40
CA GLY A 1 -5.75 -5.17 12.44
C GLY A 1 -5.06 -3.90 12.89
N LEU A 2 -3.77 -3.97 13.21
CA LEU A 2 -3.01 -2.83 13.70
C LEU A 2 -2.87 -1.77 12.62
N ASN A 3 -3.22 -0.53 12.96
CA ASN A 3 -3.01 0.66 12.13
C ASN A 3 -1.55 1.11 12.32
N THR A 4 -0.65 0.63 11.46
CA THR A 4 0.77 1.03 11.49
C THR A 4 0.89 2.47 10.98
N ARG A 5 1.59 3.34 11.72
CA ARG A 5 1.89 4.69 11.25
C ARG A 5 2.90 4.59 10.11
N ALA A 6 2.92 5.55 9.18
CA ALA A 6 3.82 5.56 8.02
C ALA A 6 5.33 5.40 8.33
N ARG A 7 5.73 5.58 9.59
CA ARG A 7 7.09 5.41 10.10
C ARG A 7 7.47 3.98 10.50
N ASP A 8 6.51 3.06 10.54
CA ASP A 8 6.69 1.68 11.00
C ASP A 8 6.45 0.64 9.88
N VAL A 9 6.44 1.11 8.63
CA VAL A 9 6.22 0.30 7.43
C VAL A 9 7.44 -0.55 7.11
N LEU A 10 7.21 -1.83 6.87
CA LEU A 10 8.24 -2.80 6.51
C LEU A 10 7.90 -3.55 5.23
N ALA A 11 8.92 -4.16 4.63
CA ALA A 11 8.74 -5.12 3.55
C ALA A 11 7.76 -6.23 3.99
N GLY A 12 6.81 -6.55 3.12
CA GLY A 12 5.75 -7.53 3.38
C GLY A 12 4.48 -6.97 4.02
N ASP A 13 4.45 -5.70 4.42
CA ASP A 13 3.20 -5.04 4.82
C ASP A 13 2.27 -4.88 3.62
N VAL A 14 0.97 -5.02 3.86
CA VAL A 14 -0.06 -4.74 2.86
C VAL A 14 -0.52 -3.30 3.01
N ILE A 15 -0.44 -2.55 1.92
CA ILE A 15 -1.00 -1.21 1.84
C ILE A 15 -2.40 -1.26 1.24
N HIS A 16 -3.35 -0.60 1.89
CA HIS A 16 -4.74 -0.54 1.49
C HIS A 16 -5.06 0.86 0.99
N MET A 17 -5.61 0.95 -0.23
CA MET A 17 -5.79 2.20 -0.96
C MET A 17 -7.21 2.35 -1.49
N LYS A 18 -7.65 3.61 -1.60
CA LYS A 18 -8.85 3.98 -2.33
C LYS A 18 -8.55 4.13 -3.82
N HIS A 19 -9.33 3.46 -4.66
CA HIS A 19 -9.36 3.68 -6.10
C HIS A 19 -10.80 3.99 -6.53
N ALA A 20 -11.00 5.03 -7.35
CA ALA A 20 -12.33 5.47 -7.79
C ALA A 20 -13.37 5.60 -6.66
N LYS A 21 -12.99 6.16 -5.51
CA LYS A 21 -13.81 6.32 -4.28
C LYS A 21 -14.15 5.02 -3.52
N HIS A 22 -13.73 3.86 -4.00
CA HIS A 22 -13.92 2.58 -3.33
C HIS A 22 -12.62 2.04 -2.73
N LEU A 23 -12.70 1.39 -1.57
CA LEU A 23 -11.61 0.68 -0.89
C LEU A 23 -11.36 -0.68 -1.58
N VAL A 24 -10.86 -0.65 -2.80
CA VAL A 24 -10.75 -1.86 -3.64
C VAL A 24 -9.33 -2.16 -4.12
N HIS A 25 -8.35 -1.35 -3.70
CA HIS A 25 -7.00 -1.46 -4.24
C HIS A 25 -5.98 -1.77 -3.16
N VAL A 26 -5.04 -2.66 -3.48
CA VAL A 26 -4.04 -3.18 -2.53
C VAL A 26 -2.65 -3.20 -3.17
N GLY A 27 -1.62 -3.12 -2.33
CA GLY A 27 -0.24 -3.31 -2.73
C GLY A 27 0.56 -4.00 -1.63
N LEU A 28 1.72 -4.52 -1.99
CA LEU A 28 2.67 -5.12 -1.06
C LEU A 28 3.89 -4.20 -0.94
N MET A 29 4.21 -3.79 0.28
CA MET A 29 5.41 -3.01 0.56
C MET A 29 6.64 -3.86 0.26
N LEU A 30 7.57 -3.32 -0.53
CA LEU A 30 8.87 -3.92 -0.82
C LEU A 30 9.94 -3.42 0.16
N ASP A 31 9.79 -2.18 0.62
CA ASP A 31 10.61 -1.55 1.64
C ASP A 31 9.80 -0.44 2.35
N THR A 32 10.47 0.51 3.01
CA THR A 32 9.83 1.62 3.73
C THR A 32 9.15 2.66 2.83
N ARG A 33 9.44 2.67 1.53
CA ARG A 33 9.00 3.68 0.56
C ARG A 33 8.36 3.11 -0.68
N HIS A 34 8.72 1.91 -1.10
CA HIS A 34 8.26 1.32 -2.36
C HIS A 34 7.27 0.20 -2.11
N PHE A 35 6.27 0.11 -2.98
CA PHE A 35 5.31 -0.98 -2.98
C PHE A 35 5.04 -1.45 -4.41
N ILE A 36 4.74 -2.73 -4.55
CA ILE A 36 4.30 -3.33 -5.80
C ILE A 36 2.78 -3.47 -5.80
N HIS A 37 2.15 -3.15 -6.93
CA HIS A 37 0.73 -3.38 -7.15
C HIS A 37 0.43 -3.53 -8.64
N VAL A 38 -0.76 -4.04 -8.98
CA VAL A 38 -1.24 -4.02 -10.37
C VAL A 38 -1.88 -2.66 -10.65
N ALA A 39 -1.52 -2.01 -11.76
CA ALA A 39 -2.15 -0.76 -12.18
C ALA A 39 -3.21 -1.02 -13.26
N VAL A 40 -4.27 -0.21 -13.30
CA VAL A 40 -5.33 -0.41 -14.31
C VAL A 40 -4.75 -0.25 -15.72
N GLY A 41 -4.91 -1.28 -16.56
CA GLY A 41 -4.37 -1.29 -17.91
C GLY A 41 -2.87 -1.55 -18.02
N GLN A 42 -2.23 -2.00 -16.93
CA GLN A 42 -0.81 -2.34 -16.87
C GLN A 42 -0.61 -3.63 -16.07
N ASP A 43 0.57 -4.24 -16.20
CA ASP A 43 0.98 -5.38 -15.36
C ASP A 43 1.30 -4.90 -13.93
N SER A 44 2.24 -5.57 -13.27
CA SER A 44 2.73 -5.15 -11.95
C SER A 44 3.68 -3.96 -12.09
N VAL A 45 3.45 -2.94 -11.26
CA VAL A 45 4.26 -1.72 -11.19
C VAL A 45 4.78 -1.50 -9.79
N ILE A 46 5.92 -0.82 -9.68
CA ILE A 46 6.50 -0.39 -8.42
C ILE A 46 6.33 1.11 -8.28
N GLU A 47 5.70 1.52 -7.19
CA GLU A 47 5.37 2.91 -6.90
C GLU A 47 5.92 3.34 -5.55
N ARG A 48 6.04 4.66 -5.36
CA ARG A 48 6.40 5.25 -4.07
C ARG A 48 5.17 5.56 -3.23
N ILE A 49 5.19 5.18 -1.96
CA ILE A 49 4.11 5.42 -0.99
C ILE A 49 3.83 6.92 -0.77
N ASP A 50 4.85 7.76 -0.95
CA ASP A 50 4.76 9.21 -0.80
C ASP A 50 4.49 9.96 -2.12
N ASN A 51 4.27 9.25 -3.23
CA ASN A 51 3.80 9.84 -4.49
C ASN A 51 2.48 10.58 -4.25
N SER A 52 2.35 11.81 -4.77
CA SER A 52 1.16 12.66 -4.61
C SER A 52 -0.14 11.99 -5.06
N VAL A 53 -0.07 11.08 -6.04
CA VAL A 53 -1.22 10.31 -6.51
C VAL A 53 -1.74 9.37 -5.42
N TRP A 54 -0.84 8.68 -4.72
CA TRP A 54 -1.17 7.62 -3.75
C TRP A 54 -1.30 8.12 -2.33
N ARG A 55 -0.54 9.15 -1.94
CA ARG A 55 -0.49 9.67 -0.56
C ARG A 55 -1.88 9.99 0.02
N SER A 56 -2.77 10.56 -0.78
CA SER A 56 -4.15 10.90 -0.36
C SER A 56 -5.11 9.71 -0.39
N ARG A 57 -4.71 8.60 -1.02
CA ARG A 57 -5.52 7.39 -1.24
C ARG A 57 -5.22 6.29 -0.24
N ILE A 58 -4.09 6.34 0.46
CA ILE A 58 -3.73 5.36 1.48
C ILE A 58 -4.71 5.45 2.64
N GLN A 59 -5.25 4.31 3.06
CA GLN A 59 -6.22 4.20 4.15
C GLN A 59 -5.68 3.45 5.36
N GLY A 60 -4.74 2.55 5.13
CA GLY A 60 -4.10 1.82 6.20
C GLY A 60 -2.96 0.94 5.70
N LEU A 61 -2.12 0.56 6.65
CA LEU A 61 -1.06 -0.42 6.49
C LEU A 61 -1.37 -1.57 7.44
N TYR A 62 -1.22 -2.79 6.93
CA TYR A 62 -1.60 -4.00 7.65
C TYR A 62 -0.46 -5.01 7.57
N ARG A 63 -0.05 -5.53 8.73
CA ARG A 63 0.93 -6.60 8.83
C ARG A 63 0.24 -7.91 9.13
N TRP A 64 0.53 -8.95 8.36
CA TRP A 64 0.11 -10.31 8.70
C TRP A 64 0.95 -10.83 9.87
N THR A 65 0.28 -11.41 10.85
CA THR A 65 0.92 -12.05 12.00
C THR A 65 0.40 -13.47 12.09
N LYS A 66 1.29 -14.45 12.29
CA LYS A 66 0.86 -15.81 12.64
C LYS A 66 0.05 -15.75 13.94
N ARG A 67 -1.10 -16.44 13.97
CA ARG A 67 -1.85 -16.71 15.20
C ARG A 67 -1.23 -17.88 15.92
#